data_AF-A0A751UIZ8-F1
#
_entry.id   AF-A0A751UIZ8-F1
#
_cell.length_a   1.000
_cell.length_b   1.000
_cell.length_c   1.000
_cell.angle_alpha   90.00
_cell.angle_beta   90.00
_cell.angle_gamma   90.00
#
_symmetry.space_group_name_H-M   'P 1'
#
loop_
_entity.id
_entity.type
_entity.pdbx_description
1 polymer ?
#
loop_
_entity_poly.entity_id
_entity_poly.type
_entity_poly.pdbx_seq_one_letter_code
_entity_poly.pdbx_strand_id
1 'polypeptide(L)'
;MSDITANVVVSNPRPIFTESRSFKAVANGKIYIGKIDTDPVNPVNQIPVYIENEDGSHVQIAQPLIINAAGKIVYNGQLVKIVTVQGHSMAIYDAYGSQVDYIANVL
;
A
#
# COMPACT_ATOMS: atom_id res chain seq x y z
N MET A 1 -20.63 -28.90 27.78
CA MET A 1 -20.17 -27.78 26.93
C MET A 1 -20.05 -28.33 25.52
N SER A 2 -20.65 -27.67 24.54
CA SER A 2 -20.40 -27.98 23.12
C SER A 2 -18.96 -27.61 22.80
N ASP A 3 -18.17 -28.52 22.24
CA ASP A 3 -16.85 -28.19 21.73
C ASP A 3 -16.97 -27.14 20.63
N ILE A 4 -16.16 -26.08 20.74
CA ILE A 4 -16.09 -25.00 19.76
C ILE A 4 -14.74 -25.07 19.04
N THR A 5 -14.77 -24.99 17.71
CA THR A 5 -13.57 -24.83 16.88
C THR A 5 -13.48 -23.38 16.39
N ALA A 6 -12.76 -22.53 17.13
CA ALA A 6 -12.61 -21.11 16.82
C ALA A 6 -11.43 -20.87 15.84
N ASN A 7 -11.73 -20.78 14.53
CA ASN A 7 -10.72 -20.72 13.46
C ASN A 7 -10.43 -19.33 12.90
N VAL A 8 -11.20 -18.30 13.27
CA VAL A 8 -11.07 -16.96 12.70
C VAL A 8 -10.39 -16.05 13.71
N VAL A 9 -9.14 -15.67 13.43
CA VAL A 9 -8.39 -14.69 14.23
C VAL A 9 -8.86 -13.27 13.91
N VAL A 10 -9.07 -12.46 14.95
CA VAL A 10 -9.33 -11.02 14.79
C VAL A 10 -7.99 -10.31 14.60
N SER A 11 -7.85 -9.56 13.51
CA SER A 11 -6.65 -8.80 13.17
C SER A 11 -6.99 -7.42 12.61
N ASN A 12 -5.99 -6.54 12.48
CA ASN A 12 -6.13 -5.29 11.75
C ASN A 12 -5.51 -5.45 10.35
N PRO A 13 -6.31 -5.63 9.29
CA PRO A 13 -5.80 -5.86 7.94
C PRO A 13 -5.37 -4.58 7.21
N ARG A 14 -5.62 -3.39 7.77
CA ARG A 14 -5.24 -2.13 7.12
C ARG A 14 -3.76 -1.84 7.37
N PRO A 15 -2.91 -1.82 6.31
CA PRO A 15 -1.48 -1.63 6.47
C PRO A 15 -1.16 -0.22 6.99
N ILE A 16 -0.03 -0.12 7.68
CA ILE A 16 0.56 1.13 8.16
C ILE A 16 2.00 1.19 7.68
N PHE A 17 2.41 2.34 7.14
CA PHE A 17 3.74 2.61 6.61
C PHE A 17 4.49 3.53 7.57
N THR A 18 5.62 3.05 8.08
CA THR A 18 6.48 3.77 9.04
C THR A 18 7.87 3.98 8.49
N GLU A 19 8.56 4.99 9.02
CA GLU A 19 9.96 5.31 8.69
C GLU A 19 10.92 4.16 9.05
N SER A 20 11.95 3.96 8.24
CA SER A 20 12.91 2.85 8.43
C SER A 20 13.92 3.09 9.57
N ARG A 21 14.10 4.34 9.98
CA ARG A 21 15.12 4.75 10.97
C ARG A 21 14.55 5.35 12.25
N SER A 22 13.23 5.50 12.34
CA SER A 22 12.57 6.04 13.53
C SER A 22 11.13 5.54 13.60
N PHE A 23 10.58 5.42 14.80
CA PHE A 23 9.18 5.02 14.95
C PHE A 23 8.22 6.19 14.68
N LYS A 24 8.03 6.50 13.40
CA LYS A 24 7.17 7.57 12.88
C LYS A 24 6.41 7.08 11.64
N ALA A 25 5.22 7.61 11.40
CA ALA A 25 4.55 7.41 10.11
C ALA A 25 5.33 8.07 8.97
N VAL A 26 5.31 7.47 7.78
CA VAL A 26 5.81 8.11 6.54
C VAL A 26 4.79 9.15 6.06
N ALA A 27 4.55 10.17 6.89
CA ALA A 27 3.50 11.16 6.67
C ALA A 27 3.75 11.95 5.38
N ASN A 28 2.71 12.09 4.53
CA ASN A 28 2.78 12.67 3.19
C ASN A 28 3.78 11.95 2.25
N GLY A 29 4.12 10.70 2.58
CA GLY A 29 4.93 9.84 1.73
C GLY A 29 4.20 9.37 0.48
N LYS A 30 4.99 8.74 -0.40
CA LYS A 30 4.57 8.25 -1.71
C LYS A 30 4.89 6.77 -1.83
N ILE A 31 3.97 5.99 -2.37
CA ILE A 31 4.17 4.59 -2.71
C ILE A 31 4.04 4.43 -4.22
N TYR A 32 5.02 3.76 -4.82
CA TYR A 32 5.03 3.36 -6.21
C TYR A 32 4.93 1.85 -6.31
N ILE A 33 4.16 1.37 -7.28
CA ILE A 33 3.81 -0.02 -7.52
C ILE A 33 4.15 -0.38 -8.96
N GLY A 34 4.97 -1.40 -9.16
CA GLY A 34 5.46 -1.78 -10.48
C GLY A 34 5.57 -3.27 -10.70
N LYS A 35 6.14 -3.64 -11.85
CA LYS A 35 6.44 -5.03 -12.17
C LYS A 35 7.47 -5.58 -11.17
N ILE A 36 7.31 -6.84 -10.79
CA ILE A 36 8.27 -7.55 -9.93
C ILE A 36 9.70 -7.35 -10.43
N ASP A 37 10.64 -7.17 -9.49
CA ASP A 37 12.08 -6.98 -9.72
C ASP A 37 12.45 -5.73 -10.56
N THR A 38 11.55 -4.74 -10.65
CA THR A 38 11.80 -3.48 -11.35
C THR A 38 11.62 -2.25 -10.47
N ASP A 39 12.28 -1.14 -10.82
CA ASP A 39 12.10 0.17 -10.18
C ASP A 39 10.73 0.77 -10.56
N PRO A 40 9.76 0.87 -9.62
CA PRO A 40 8.42 1.37 -9.91
C PRO A 40 8.33 2.89 -9.99
N VAL A 41 9.39 3.63 -9.63
CA VAL A 41 9.41 5.09 -9.81
C VAL A 41 9.44 5.45 -11.29
N ASN A 42 10.06 4.60 -12.12
CA ASN A 42 9.99 4.71 -13.58
C ASN A 42 8.58 4.37 -14.08
N PRO A 43 7.85 5.29 -14.73
CA PRO A 43 6.49 5.05 -15.20
C PRO A 43 6.33 3.85 -16.15
N VAL A 44 7.37 3.48 -16.90
CA VAL A 44 7.35 2.31 -17.81
C VAL A 44 7.21 0.98 -17.05
N ASN A 45 7.64 0.97 -15.79
CA ASN A 45 7.58 -0.18 -14.91
C ASN A 45 6.30 -0.21 -14.06
N GLN A 46 5.55 0.88 -13.99
CA GLN A 46 4.33 0.96 -13.21
C GLN A 46 3.25 0.04 -13.77
N ILE A 47 2.48 -0.57 -12.87
CA ILE A 47 1.31 -1.35 -13.20
C ILE A 47 0.04 -0.64 -12.73
N PRO A 48 -1.13 -0.97 -13.27
CA PRO A 48 -2.40 -0.41 -12.80
C PRO A 48 -2.64 -0.71 -11.31
N VAL A 49 -3.10 0.30 -10.58
CA VAL A 49 -3.55 0.20 -9.19
C VAL A 49 -5.02 0.62 -9.11
N TYR A 50 -5.79 -0.10 -8.31
CA TYR A 50 -7.23 0.11 -8.20
C TYR A 50 -7.63 0.34 -6.74
N ILE A 51 -8.56 1.25 -6.53
CA ILE A 51 -9.35 1.28 -5.30
C ILE A 51 -10.39 0.17 -5.42
N GLU A 52 -10.44 -0.73 -4.43
CA GLU A 52 -11.57 -1.63 -4.23
C GLU A 52 -12.59 -0.95 -3.32
N ASN A 53 -13.76 -0.66 -3.86
CA ASN A 53 -14.87 -0.04 -3.14
C ASN A 53 -15.59 -1.07 -2.25
N GLU A 54 -16.41 -0.57 -1.33
CA GLU A 54 -17.19 -1.42 -0.42
C GLU A 54 -18.20 -2.32 -1.14
N ASP A 55 -18.64 -1.93 -2.34
CA ASP A 55 -19.51 -2.72 -3.22
C ASP A 55 -18.75 -3.74 -4.09
N GLY A 56 -17.42 -3.81 -3.96
CA GLY A 56 -16.54 -4.68 -4.74
C GLY A 56 -16.19 -4.16 -6.13
N SER A 57 -16.67 -2.98 -6.52
CA SER A 57 -16.25 -2.33 -7.78
C SER A 57 -14.81 -1.82 -7.69
N HIS A 58 -14.16 -1.72 -8.86
CA HIS A 58 -12.76 -1.32 -8.96
C HIS A 58 -12.63 -0.03 -9.76
N VAL A 59 -11.96 0.97 -9.17
CA VAL A 59 -11.67 2.25 -9.84
C VAL A 59 -10.16 2.41 -9.94
N GLN A 60 -9.65 2.48 -11.17
CA GLN A 60 -8.23 2.72 -11.40
C GLN A 60 -7.86 4.15 -10.99
N ILE A 61 -6.73 4.30 -10.30
CA ILE A 61 -6.19 5.61 -9.93
C ILE A 61 -4.76 5.78 -10.45
N ALA A 62 -4.31 7.03 -10.49
CA ALA A 62 -2.93 7.36 -10.82
C ALA A 62 -1.99 7.10 -9.64
N GLN A 63 -0.73 6.82 -9.96
CA GLN A 63 0.37 6.74 -9.01
C GLN A 63 1.11 8.08 -8.91
N PRO A 64 1.82 8.36 -7.79
CA PRO A 64 1.99 7.52 -6.60
C PRO A 64 0.75 7.48 -5.69
N LEU A 65 0.65 6.43 -4.88
CA LEU A 65 -0.30 6.38 -3.77
C LEU A 65 0.19 7.29 -2.64
N ILE A 66 -0.74 7.96 -1.95
CA ILE A 66 -0.40 8.95 -0.92
C ILE A 66 -0.61 8.37 0.47
N ILE A 67 0.36 8.59 1.35
CA ILE A 67 0.31 8.20 2.76
C ILE A 67 -0.09 9.41 3.60
N ASN A 68 -1.11 9.28 4.45
CA ASN A 68 -1.53 10.36 5.35
C ASN A 68 -0.68 10.41 6.65
N ALA A 69 -0.97 11.35 7.54
CA ALA A 69 -0.27 11.51 8.82
C ALA A 69 -0.34 10.30 9.77
N ALA A 70 -1.31 9.38 9.55
CA ALA A 70 -1.44 8.14 10.31
C ALA A 70 -0.66 6.96 9.69
N GLY A 71 0.10 7.19 8.62
CA GLY A 71 0.83 6.14 7.91
C GLY A 71 -0.07 5.26 7.05
N LYS A 72 -1.28 5.70 6.68
CA LYS A 72 -2.24 4.91 5.90
C LYS A 72 -2.45 5.50 4.51
N ILE A 73 -2.75 4.65 3.54
CA ILE A 73 -3.04 5.07 2.16
C ILE A 73 -4.36 5.83 2.13
N VAL A 74 -4.35 6.99 1.47
CA VAL A 74 -5.54 7.81 1.26
C VAL A 74 -5.71 8.21 -0.20
N TYR A 75 -6.95 8.40 -0.60
CA TYR A 75 -7.34 9.02 -1.87
C TYR A 75 -8.47 10.00 -1.60
N ASN A 76 -8.37 11.23 -2.11
CA ASN A 76 -9.32 12.32 -1.82
C ASN A 76 -9.64 12.50 -0.33
N GLY A 77 -8.63 12.33 0.54
CA GLY A 77 -8.77 12.49 1.99
C GLY A 77 -9.40 11.31 2.73
N GLN A 78 -9.82 10.26 2.02
CA GLN A 78 -10.45 9.07 2.59
C GLN A 78 -9.49 7.88 2.59
N LEU A 79 -9.62 7.00 3.59
CA LEU A 79 -8.89 5.74 3.64
C LEU A 79 -9.42 4.81 2.55
N VAL A 80 -8.53 4.26 1.74
CA VAL A 80 -8.89 3.37 0.63
C VAL A 80 -8.16 2.03 0.74
N LYS A 81 -8.77 0.97 0.18
CA LYS A 81 -8.11 -0.31 -0.06
C LYS A 81 -7.56 -0.28 -1.47
N ILE A 82 -6.25 -0.47 -1.62
CA ILE A 82 -5.60 -0.56 -2.93
C ILE A 82 -5.32 -2.02 -3.26
N VAL A 83 -5.61 -2.41 -4.49
CA VAL A 83 -5.37 -3.75 -5.04
C VAL A 83 -4.70 -3.67 -6.40
N THR A 84 -4.00 -4.74 -6.76
CA THR A 84 -3.39 -4.96 -8.07
C THR A 84 -3.80 -6.34 -8.59
N VAL A 85 -3.66 -6.56 -9.90
CA VAL A 85 -4.05 -7.83 -10.55
C VAL A 85 -3.04 -8.96 -10.29
N GLN A 86 -1.77 -8.59 -10.03
CA GLN A 86 -0.65 -9.51 -9.95
C GLN A 86 0.33 -9.07 -8.85
N GLY A 87 1.25 -9.96 -8.49
CA GLY A 87 2.38 -9.59 -7.65
C GLY A 87 3.18 -8.42 -8.25
N HIS A 88 3.80 -7.63 -7.37
CA HIS A 88 4.35 -6.33 -7.73
C HIS A 88 5.62 -5.99 -6.95
N SER A 89 6.44 -5.10 -7.50
CA SER A 89 7.44 -4.37 -6.72
C SER A 89 6.79 -3.17 -6.04
N MET A 90 7.35 -2.76 -4.90
CA MET A 90 6.87 -1.61 -4.14
C MET A 90 8.06 -0.74 -3.69
N ALA A 91 8.01 0.56 -3.96
CA ALA A 91 8.96 1.53 -3.44
C ALA A 91 8.25 2.60 -2.63
N ILE A 92 8.75 2.89 -1.44
CA ILE A 92 8.16 3.85 -0.50
C ILE A 92 9.15 5.01 -0.33
N TYR A 93 8.66 6.23 -0.46
CA TYR A 93 9.42 7.47 -0.28
C TYR A 93 8.76 8.36 0.76
N ASP A 94 9.57 9.06 1.54
CA ASP A 94 9.08 10.07 2.48
C ASP A 94 8.65 11.37 1.77
N ALA A 95 8.15 12.33 2.54
CA ALA A 95 7.72 13.62 2.02
C ALA A 95 8.87 14.45 1.41
N TYR A 96 10.12 14.13 1.74
CA TYR A 96 11.32 14.81 1.25
C TYR A 96 11.93 14.13 0.02
N GLY A 97 11.36 13.01 -0.43
CA GLY A 97 11.86 12.24 -1.56
C GLY A 97 13.02 11.30 -1.21
N SER A 98 13.29 11.06 0.07
CA SER A 98 14.22 10.00 0.49
C SER A 98 13.52 8.65 0.41
N GLN A 99 14.21 7.64 -0.12
CA GLN A 99 13.69 6.28 -0.14
C GLN A 99 13.63 5.74 1.30
N VAL A 100 12.45 5.27 1.69
CA VAL A 100 12.19 4.62 2.97
C VAL A 100 12.46 3.12 2.83
N ASP A 101 11.85 2.49 1.83
CA ASP A 101 11.99 1.05 1.60
C ASP A 101 11.77 0.67 0.13
N TYR A 102 12.26 -0.51 -0.26
CA TYR A 102 12.03 -1.15 -1.54
C TYR A 102 11.85 -2.66 -1.37
N ILE A 103 10.74 -3.18 -1.89
CA ILE A 103 10.41 -4.60 -1.89
C ILE A 103 10.28 -5.03 -3.35
N ALA A 104 11.15 -5.93 -3.79
CA ALA A 104 11.21 -6.35 -5.19
C ALA A 104 9.99 -7.18 -5.63
N ASN A 105 9.39 -7.93 -4.70
CA ASN A 105 8.25 -8.80 -4.98
C ASN A 105 7.32 -8.93 -3.75
N VAL A 106 6.07 -8.49 -3.90
CA VAL A 106 4.95 -8.68 -2.97
C VAL A 106 3.89 -9.51 -3.70
N LEU A 107 3.42 -10.60 -3.07
CA LEU A 107 2.46 -11.58 -3.62
C LEU A 107 1.11 -11.56 -2.91
#